data_AF-D8LXG8-F1
#
_entry.id   AF-D8LXG8-F1
#
_cell.length_a   1.000
_cell.length_b   1.000
_cell.length_c   1.000
_cell.angle_alpha   90.00
_cell.angle_beta   90.00
_cell.angle_gamma   90.00
#
_symmetry.space_group_name_H-M   'P 1'
#
loop_
_entity.id
_entity.type
_entity.pdbx_description
1 polymer ?
#
loop_
_entity_poly.entity_id
_entity_poly.type
_entity_poly.pdbx_seq_one_letter_code
_entity_poly.pdbx_strand_id
1 'polypeptide(L)'
;MGECEPPYNIEEWIPHFFDLIAVGVEECMHLPELETRINGVIGSDYVSITEKVGSTRREVGFHGYIALIVLLFCLFSMQLFVKIDLIQCGLIPFHDITTKSLALGANLVITRAGNKGGVHIRCPLNVNSWNDSLSDNTHIDFICCHLASDQNGVSKLEKRNADAVALVDAFVKSDDSGIVFLMGDLNYRITMDPETCLQHIHNFVGLHNKESQAALLDNDQLLPSLSMGVSFPGFQELDLPSFAPTYKKYKGDLGNPGDYSDLTRVANSYEWRMKGDNTQRTPSYTDRILVRTDSVPDARVFVYQYDAVRRIGDSDHFPVAGAVLLRMGPSAQKCPIPKMVPFRSTPHNQLIPAVDSATALSNISRCLFFRFCVNSRGKLRPISESDVSTLLRFFSFSLIRSNTVLLREGDTSNASLMVLVRGSIQCVNEAYEIGVMQKGDWLGGEAILQEACYYSAIALTDCVALTLSDHALKQMQTTAPLLAMSLKRLLKGQSITALLSILDGLISDFDQNAVSTFLPFVRRRSLCFAHSSKPCARTAGKCWLRLEPIWRQRFT
;
A
#
# COMPACT_ATOMS: atom_id res chain seq x y z
N MET A 1 -12.58 -13.84 -9.18
CA MET A 1 -13.51 -14.85 -9.76
C MET A 1 -12.79 -16.13 -10.17
N GLY A 2 -11.49 -16.11 -10.51
CA GLY A 2 -10.70 -17.33 -10.75
C GLY A 2 -11.23 -18.19 -11.89
N GLU A 3 -11.83 -17.54 -12.90
CA GLU A 3 -12.48 -18.13 -14.07
C GLU A 3 -13.65 -19.08 -13.76
N CYS A 4 -14.18 -19.03 -12.53
CA CYS A 4 -15.33 -19.82 -12.12
C CYS A 4 -16.66 -19.20 -12.55
N GLU A 5 -17.72 -20.00 -12.47
CA GLU A 5 -19.09 -19.53 -12.59
C GLU A 5 -19.43 -18.51 -11.48
N PRO A 6 -20.37 -17.58 -11.72
CA PRO A 6 -20.86 -16.68 -10.67
C PRO A 6 -21.40 -17.47 -9.46
N PRO A 7 -21.15 -17.00 -8.22
CA PRO A 7 -21.68 -17.67 -7.04
C PRO A 7 -23.21 -17.61 -7.01
N TYR A 8 -23.85 -18.62 -6.42
CA TYR A 8 -25.30 -18.70 -6.34
C TYR A 8 -25.88 -17.79 -5.24
N ASN A 9 -25.13 -17.63 -4.14
CA ASN A 9 -25.45 -16.84 -2.96
C ASN A 9 -24.80 -15.45 -3.02
N ILE A 10 -24.97 -14.74 -4.14
CA ILE A 10 -24.32 -13.44 -4.40
C ILE A 10 -24.74 -12.35 -3.39
N GLU A 11 -25.92 -12.47 -2.81
CA GLU A 11 -26.48 -11.59 -1.77
C GLU A 11 -25.67 -11.57 -0.47
N GLU A 12 -24.87 -12.61 -0.22
CA GLU A 12 -23.94 -12.66 0.91
C GLU A 12 -22.75 -11.70 0.76
N TRP A 13 -22.43 -11.35 -0.49
CA TRP A 13 -21.38 -10.39 -0.82
C TRP A 13 -21.93 -9.01 -1.18
N ILE A 14 -23.05 -8.97 -1.91
CA ILE A 14 -23.60 -7.74 -2.50
C ILE A 14 -25.01 -7.49 -1.93
N PRO A 15 -25.11 -6.73 -0.83
CA PRO A 15 -26.41 -6.38 -0.25
C PRO A 15 -27.06 -5.17 -0.94
N HIS A 16 -28.40 -5.07 -0.85
CA HIS A 16 -29.23 -4.10 -1.58
C HIS A 16 -29.68 -2.87 -0.77
N PHE A 17 -28.96 -2.50 0.29
CA PHE A 17 -29.39 -1.43 1.22
C PHE A 17 -28.48 -0.19 1.26
N PHE A 18 -27.46 -0.12 0.39
CA PHE A 18 -26.52 1.00 0.33
C PHE A 18 -26.91 2.05 -0.70
N ASP A 19 -26.54 3.31 -0.46
CA ASP A 19 -26.76 4.40 -1.41
C ASP A 19 -25.99 4.18 -2.74
N LEU A 20 -24.75 3.71 -2.63
CA LEU A 20 -23.86 3.34 -3.73
C LEU A 20 -23.28 1.96 -3.49
N ILE A 21 -23.23 1.11 -4.51
CA ILE A 21 -22.59 -0.21 -4.46
C ILE A 21 -21.60 -0.29 -5.61
N ALA A 22 -20.31 -0.45 -5.30
CA ALA A 22 -19.27 -0.68 -6.29
C ALA A 22 -18.78 -2.12 -6.20
N VAL A 23 -18.83 -2.85 -7.31
CA VAL A 23 -18.43 -4.26 -7.40
C VAL A 23 -17.26 -4.37 -8.37
N GLY A 24 -16.07 -4.64 -7.85
CA GLY A 24 -14.88 -5.00 -8.64
C GLY A 24 -14.74 -6.51 -8.74
N VAL A 25 -14.46 -7.02 -9.94
CA VAL A 25 -14.17 -8.45 -10.16
C VAL A 25 -12.97 -8.62 -11.07
N GLU A 26 -12.14 -9.61 -10.76
CA GLU A 26 -11.00 -10.05 -11.56
C GLU A 26 -11.18 -11.51 -12.00
N GLU A 27 -10.58 -11.87 -13.14
CA GLU A 27 -10.64 -13.20 -13.76
C GLU A 27 -12.08 -13.68 -13.99
N CYS A 28 -12.96 -12.76 -14.41
CA CYS A 28 -14.38 -13.03 -14.63
C CYS A 28 -14.66 -13.40 -16.09
N MET A 29 -14.95 -14.68 -16.34
CA MET A 29 -15.28 -15.18 -17.68
C MET A 29 -16.78 -15.11 -18.02
N HIS A 30 -17.63 -15.01 -17.00
CA HIS A 30 -19.09 -15.09 -17.06
C HIS A 30 -19.73 -13.77 -16.60
N LEU A 31 -19.25 -12.65 -17.15
CA LEU A 31 -19.67 -11.31 -16.73
C LEU A 31 -21.18 -11.05 -16.98
N PRO A 32 -21.78 -11.41 -18.13
CA PRO A 32 -23.21 -11.21 -18.35
C PRO A 32 -24.09 -11.98 -17.36
N GLU A 33 -23.69 -13.21 -17.02
CA GLU A 33 -24.40 -14.03 -16.03
C GLU A 33 -24.27 -13.43 -14.63
N LEU A 34 -23.08 -12.95 -14.27
CA LEU A 34 -22.85 -12.25 -13.01
C LEU A 34 -23.70 -10.96 -12.93
N GLU A 35 -23.70 -10.14 -13.99
CA GLU A 35 -24.54 -8.93 -14.10
C GLU A 35 -26.02 -9.26 -13.88
N THR A 36 -26.51 -10.30 -14.53
CA THR A 36 -27.90 -10.73 -14.40
C THR A 36 -28.23 -11.10 -12.96
N ARG A 37 -27.35 -11.84 -12.27
CA ARG A 37 -27.56 -12.24 -10.87
C ARG A 37 -27.50 -11.05 -9.92
N ILE A 38 -26.52 -10.15 -10.08
CA ILE A 38 -26.38 -8.97 -9.25
C ILE A 38 -27.61 -8.08 -9.40
N ASN A 39 -28.05 -7.81 -10.63
CA ASN A 39 -29.28 -7.05 -10.89
C ASN A 39 -30.51 -7.72 -10.25
N GLY A 40 -30.59 -9.05 -10.27
CA GLY A 40 -31.65 -9.81 -9.61
C GLY A 40 -31.69 -9.63 -8.09
N VAL A 41 -30.53 -9.47 -7.44
CA VAL A 41 -30.41 -9.28 -5.98
C VAL A 41 -30.57 -7.83 -5.56
N ILE A 42 -29.97 -6.89 -6.29
CA ILE A 42 -30.02 -5.45 -5.98
C ILE A 42 -31.42 -4.88 -6.25
N GLY A 43 -32.12 -5.40 -7.27
CA GLY A 43 -33.47 -4.98 -7.61
C GLY A 43 -33.53 -3.69 -8.44
N SER A 44 -34.75 -3.22 -8.69
CA SER A 44 -35.05 -2.13 -9.62
C SER A 44 -34.81 -0.72 -9.08
N ASP A 45 -34.45 -0.59 -7.81
CA ASP A 45 -34.25 0.71 -7.15
C ASP A 45 -32.89 1.35 -7.50
N TYR A 46 -32.10 0.68 -8.33
CA TYR A 46 -30.75 1.08 -8.73
C TYR A 46 -30.63 1.17 -10.24
N VAL A 47 -29.78 2.08 -10.70
CA VAL A 47 -29.26 2.10 -12.07
C VAL A 47 -27.79 1.73 -12.02
N SER A 48 -27.33 0.91 -12.98
CA SER A 48 -25.95 0.43 -13.03
C SER A 48 -25.15 0.99 -14.20
N ILE A 49 -23.85 1.16 -13.98
CA ILE A 49 -22.85 1.50 -15.00
C ILE A 49 -21.71 0.49 -14.90
N THR A 50 -21.28 -0.06 -16.03
CA THR A 50 -20.20 -1.05 -16.11
C THR A 50 -19.05 -0.53 -16.96
N GLU A 51 -17.82 -0.67 -16.46
CA GLU A 51 -16.59 -0.52 -17.23
C GLU A 51 -15.76 -1.80 -17.15
N LYS A 52 -15.15 -2.22 -18.28
CA LYS A 52 -14.43 -3.51 -18.38
C LYS A 52 -13.24 -3.45 -19.32
N VAL A 53 -12.26 -4.32 -19.09
CA VAL A 53 -11.09 -4.48 -19.97
C VAL A 53 -10.93 -5.94 -20.38
N GLY A 54 -10.94 -6.20 -21.69
CA GLY A 54 -10.62 -7.49 -22.32
C GLY A 54 -11.77 -8.15 -23.13
N SER A 55 -11.68 -9.45 -23.47
CA SER A 55 -12.71 -10.25 -24.19
C SER A 55 -12.78 -11.73 -23.76
N THR A 56 -13.85 -12.48 -24.10
CA THR A 56 -14.15 -13.84 -23.60
C THR A 56 -13.80 -14.99 -24.57
N ARG A 57 -13.16 -14.72 -25.72
CA ARG A 57 -12.93 -15.73 -26.77
C ARG A 57 -11.82 -16.73 -26.39
N ARG A 58 -12.19 -17.99 -26.10
CA ARG A 58 -11.26 -19.09 -25.75
C ARG A 58 -10.58 -19.78 -26.95
N GLU A 59 -11.04 -19.53 -28.18
CA GLU A 59 -10.68 -20.27 -29.42
C GLU A 59 -9.29 -19.96 -30.00
N VAL A 60 -8.44 -19.26 -29.26
CA VAL A 60 -7.22 -18.64 -29.78
C VAL A 60 -6.02 -18.91 -28.87
N GLY A 61 -6.10 -20.02 -28.14
CA GLY A 61 -5.08 -20.47 -27.19
C GLY A 61 -3.70 -20.63 -27.80
N PHE A 62 -2.65 -20.38 -27.00
CA PHE A 62 -1.32 -20.88 -27.28
C PHE A 62 -0.54 -21.23 -26.00
N HIS A 63 -0.14 -22.49 -25.92
CA HIS A 63 1.14 -22.89 -25.35
C HIS A 63 2.22 -22.74 -26.44
N GLY A 64 3.13 -21.76 -26.33
CA GLY A 64 4.41 -21.75 -27.07
C GLY A 64 4.54 -20.84 -28.31
N TYR A 65 5.36 -19.79 -28.15
CA TYR A 65 6.16 -18.96 -29.08
C TYR A 65 5.64 -18.41 -30.45
N ILE A 66 5.64 -17.06 -30.47
CA ILE A 66 5.88 -16.07 -31.56
C ILE A 66 4.87 -15.98 -32.71
N ALA A 67 3.88 -15.07 -32.57
CA ALA A 67 3.69 -13.89 -33.41
C ALA A 67 2.23 -13.40 -33.39
N LEU A 68 2.00 -12.30 -32.67
CA LEU A 68 1.16 -11.19 -33.13
C LEU A 68 -0.26 -11.52 -33.62
N ILE A 69 -1.13 -11.99 -32.71
CA ILE A 69 -2.59 -11.76 -32.80
C ILE A 69 -3.09 -11.34 -31.42
N VAL A 70 -3.71 -10.16 -31.39
CA VAL A 70 -4.29 -9.49 -30.21
C VAL A 70 -5.40 -10.34 -29.62
N LEU A 71 -5.17 -10.85 -28.41
CA LEU A 71 -6.19 -11.52 -27.60
C LEU A 71 -6.36 -10.78 -26.30
N LEU A 72 -7.35 -9.90 -26.34
CA LEU A 72 -7.99 -9.30 -25.18
C LEU A 72 -8.71 -10.43 -24.43
N PHE A 73 -8.17 -10.84 -23.28
CA PHE A 73 -8.87 -11.67 -22.29
C PHE A 73 -9.50 -10.73 -21.25
N CYS A 74 -10.81 -10.84 -21.00
CA CYS A 74 -11.53 -10.04 -20.00
C CYS A 74 -11.16 -10.58 -18.64
N LEU A 75 -10.28 -9.88 -17.93
CA LEU A 75 -9.76 -10.36 -16.65
C LEU A 75 -10.03 -9.39 -15.51
N PHE A 76 -10.74 -8.29 -15.74
CA PHE A 76 -11.37 -7.51 -14.67
C PHE A 76 -12.46 -6.56 -15.18
N SER A 77 -13.43 -6.26 -14.31
CA SER A 77 -14.58 -5.39 -14.55
C SER A 77 -14.97 -4.68 -13.27
N MET A 78 -15.59 -3.50 -13.38
CA MET A 78 -16.20 -2.80 -12.27
C MET A 78 -17.60 -2.34 -12.62
N GLN A 79 -18.51 -2.49 -11.66
CA GLN A 79 -19.89 -2.07 -11.76
C GLN A 79 -20.21 -1.11 -10.62
N LEU A 80 -20.85 0.01 -10.94
CA LEU A 80 -21.37 0.95 -9.97
C LEU A 80 -22.90 0.94 -10.05
N PHE A 81 -23.55 0.61 -8.94
CA PHE A 81 -25.00 0.74 -8.76
C PHE A 81 -25.29 2.00 -7.95
N VAL A 82 -26.14 2.86 -8.52
CA VAL A 82 -26.57 4.13 -7.93
C VAL A 82 -28.06 4.05 -7.63
N LYS A 83 -28.44 4.30 -6.38
CA LYS A 83 -29.86 4.34 -5.99
C LYS A 83 -30.59 5.48 -6.73
N ILE A 84 -31.76 5.18 -7.30
CA ILE A 84 -32.54 6.11 -8.13
C ILE A 84 -32.89 7.39 -7.37
N ASP A 85 -33.16 7.31 -6.06
CA ASP A 85 -33.46 8.47 -5.21
C ASP A 85 -32.38 9.57 -5.27
N LEU A 86 -31.10 9.18 -5.39
CA LEU A 86 -29.97 10.11 -5.44
C LEU A 86 -29.89 10.85 -6.78
N ILE A 87 -30.35 10.20 -7.85
CA ILE A 87 -30.45 10.78 -9.19
C ILE A 87 -31.66 11.72 -9.22
N GLN A 88 -32.81 11.27 -8.73
CA GLN A 88 -34.05 12.05 -8.72
C GLN A 88 -33.97 13.31 -7.85
N CYS A 89 -33.23 13.25 -6.72
CA CYS A 89 -33.00 14.43 -5.89
C CYS A 89 -31.92 15.37 -6.44
N GLY A 90 -31.26 15.00 -7.54
CA GLY A 90 -30.26 15.81 -8.22
C GLY A 90 -28.86 15.77 -7.60
N LEU A 91 -28.63 14.97 -6.56
CA LEU A 91 -27.31 14.84 -5.91
C LEU A 91 -26.29 14.21 -6.85
N ILE A 92 -26.70 13.19 -7.62
CA ILE A 92 -25.84 12.53 -8.61
C ILE A 92 -26.37 12.86 -10.01
N PRO A 93 -25.67 13.71 -10.77
CA PRO A 93 -25.99 13.94 -12.17
C PRO A 93 -25.53 12.71 -12.98
N PHE A 94 -26.40 11.70 -13.06
CA PHE A 94 -26.09 10.38 -13.61
C PHE A 94 -25.50 10.41 -15.03
N HIS A 95 -25.95 11.36 -15.86
CA HIS A 95 -25.46 11.53 -17.24
C HIS A 95 -24.00 11.99 -17.32
N ASP A 96 -23.45 12.54 -16.23
CA ASP A 96 -22.08 13.05 -16.15
C ASP A 96 -21.10 12.00 -15.60
N ILE A 97 -21.57 10.78 -15.28
CA ILE A 97 -20.70 9.69 -14.84
C ILE A 97 -19.77 9.29 -16.01
N THR A 98 -18.47 9.29 -15.76
CA THR A 98 -17.46 8.93 -16.77
C THR A 98 -16.74 7.65 -16.38
N THR A 99 -16.31 6.89 -17.38
CA THR A 99 -15.51 5.68 -17.18
C THR A 99 -14.17 5.77 -17.91
N LYS A 100 -13.18 5.05 -17.40
CA LYS A 100 -11.85 4.97 -18.00
C LYS A 100 -11.21 3.62 -17.70
N SER A 101 -10.29 3.19 -18.55
CA SER A 101 -9.51 1.98 -18.33
C SER A 101 -8.04 2.16 -18.69
N LEU A 102 -7.20 1.32 -18.07
CA LEU A 102 -5.75 1.31 -18.28
C LEU A 102 -5.24 -0.13 -18.30
N ALA A 103 -4.61 -0.53 -19.41
CA ALA A 103 -3.94 -1.82 -19.53
C ALA A 103 -2.45 -1.70 -19.12
N LEU A 104 -2.01 -2.57 -18.21
CA LEU A 104 -0.65 -2.60 -17.66
C LEU A 104 0.08 -3.93 -17.90
N GLY A 105 -0.56 -4.88 -18.57
CA GLY A 105 0.02 -6.18 -18.92
C GLY A 105 1.19 -6.11 -19.91
N ALA A 106 1.61 -7.27 -20.39
CA ALA A 106 2.78 -7.41 -21.26
C ALA A 106 2.70 -6.50 -22.50
N ASN A 107 3.83 -5.97 -22.95
CA ASN A 107 3.91 -5.14 -24.15
C ASN A 107 3.77 -6.02 -25.40
N LEU A 108 2.76 -5.74 -26.22
CA LEU A 108 2.43 -6.43 -27.47
C LEU A 108 2.87 -5.61 -28.70
N VAL A 109 4.00 -4.91 -28.59
CA VAL A 109 4.62 -4.03 -29.60
C VAL A 109 3.88 -2.71 -29.80
N ILE A 110 2.55 -2.74 -29.99
CA ILE A 110 1.72 -1.54 -30.26
C ILE A 110 0.85 -1.18 -29.05
N THR A 111 0.41 -2.17 -28.27
CA THR A 111 -0.47 -2.00 -27.11
C THR A 111 -0.01 -2.88 -25.95
N ARG A 112 -0.57 -2.69 -24.75
CA ARG A 112 -0.35 -3.60 -23.62
C ARG A 112 -1.49 -4.61 -23.51
N ALA A 113 -1.18 -5.82 -23.06
CA ALA A 113 -2.18 -6.84 -22.77
C ALA A 113 -3.13 -6.38 -21.64
N GLY A 114 -4.43 -6.60 -21.81
CA GLY A 114 -5.49 -6.21 -20.86
C GLY A 114 -5.66 -7.15 -19.68
N ASN A 115 -4.74 -8.09 -19.45
CA ASN A 115 -4.83 -9.09 -18.37
C ASN A 115 -4.43 -8.56 -16.99
N LYS A 116 -3.86 -7.35 -16.95
CA LYS A 116 -3.43 -6.59 -15.77
C LYS A 116 -3.67 -5.12 -16.05
N GLY A 117 -4.00 -4.34 -15.03
CA GLY A 117 -4.40 -2.95 -15.21
C GLY A 117 -5.49 -2.55 -14.23
N GLY A 118 -6.30 -1.55 -14.60
CA GLY A 118 -7.45 -1.13 -13.82
C GLY A 118 -8.52 -0.43 -14.64
N VAL A 119 -9.72 -0.40 -14.08
CA VAL A 119 -10.89 0.34 -14.55
C VAL A 119 -11.27 1.39 -13.51
N HIS A 120 -11.86 2.47 -13.98
CA HIS A 120 -12.21 3.65 -13.20
C HIS A 120 -13.60 4.11 -13.58
N ILE A 121 -14.42 4.43 -12.58
CA ILE A 121 -15.72 5.08 -12.73
C ILE A 121 -15.71 6.30 -11.84
N ARG A 122 -15.93 7.48 -12.43
CA ARG A 122 -16.05 8.75 -11.72
C ARG A 122 -17.52 9.13 -11.59
N CYS A 123 -17.96 9.24 -10.34
CA CYS A 123 -19.32 9.65 -9.99
C CYS A 123 -19.31 11.10 -9.47
N PRO A 124 -19.68 12.09 -10.29
CA PRO A 124 -19.77 13.48 -9.85
C PRO A 124 -20.86 13.66 -8.80
N LEU A 125 -20.67 14.67 -7.94
CA LEU A 125 -21.64 15.05 -6.90
C LEU A 125 -22.03 16.53 -7.06
N ASN A 126 -23.33 16.80 -7.17
CA ASN A 126 -23.88 18.16 -7.20
C ASN A 126 -24.13 18.69 -5.78
N VAL A 127 -23.04 18.92 -5.05
CA VAL A 127 -23.08 19.33 -3.63
C VAL A 127 -23.43 20.81 -3.43
N ASN A 128 -23.30 21.65 -4.45
CA ASN A 128 -23.55 23.10 -4.36
C ASN A 128 -25.02 23.43 -4.09
N SER A 129 -25.91 22.49 -4.41
CA SER A 129 -27.32 22.59 -4.04
C SER A 129 -27.52 22.68 -2.52
N TRP A 130 -26.57 22.16 -1.71
CA TRP A 130 -26.71 21.98 -0.26
C TRP A 130 -25.59 22.61 0.59
N ASN A 131 -24.42 22.90 0.03
CA ASN A 131 -23.31 23.50 0.78
C ASN A 131 -22.34 24.29 -0.12
N ASP A 132 -22.27 25.61 0.07
CA ASP A 132 -21.36 26.52 -0.63
C ASP A 132 -19.87 26.30 -0.30
N SER A 133 -19.53 25.49 0.71
CA SER A 133 -18.15 25.26 1.16
C SER A 133 -17.42 24.12 0.42
N LEU A 134 -18.12 23.33 -0.40
CA LEU A 134 -17.53 22.25 -1.18
C LEU A 134 -17.33 22.73 -2.63
N SER A 135 -16.32 22.20 -3.33
CA SER A 135 -16.01 22.66 -4.69
C SER A 135 -17.04 22.15 -5.69
N ASP A 136 -17.28 22.94 -6.75
CA ASP A 136 -18.19 22.60 -7.85
C ASP A 136 -17.84 21.29 -8.57
N ASN A 137 -16.64 20.75 -8.36
CA ASN A 137 -16.12 19.54 -9.01
C ASN A 137 -15.93 18.37 -8.04
N THR A 138 -16.67 18.33 -6.93
CA THR A 138 -16.62 17.23 -5.96
C THR A 138 -17.14 15.94 -6.58
N HIS A 139 -16.39 14.85 -6.42
CA HIS A 139 -16.76 13.54 -6.98
C HIS A 139 -16.35 12.38 -6.07
N ILE A 140 -16.98 11.23 -6.28
CA ILE A 140 -16.58 9.94 -5.72
C ILE A 140 -16.09 9.06 -6.87
N ASP A 141 -14.83 8.64 -6.80
CA ASP A 141 -14.24 7.76 -7.79
C ASP A 141 -14.13 6.34 -7.24
N PHE A 142 -14.42 5.37 -8.10
CA PHE A 142 -14.19 3.96 -7.84
C PHE A 142 -13.14 3.44 -8.83
N ILE A 143 -12.19 2.66 -8.33
CA ILE A 143 -11.15 2.01 -9.13
C ILE A 143 -11.14 0.52 -8.77
N CYS A 144 -11.14 -0.35 -9.78
CA CYS A 144 -10.87 -1.78 -9.61
C CYS A 144 -9.61 -2.12 -10.40
N CYS A 145 -8.67 -2.84 -9.80
CA CYS A 145 -7.43 -3.20 -10.49
C CYS A 145 -6.95 -4.62 -10.21
N HIS A 146 -6.17 -5.13 -11.16
CA HIS A 146 -5.51 -6.42 -11.09
C HIS A 146 -4.02 -6.21 -11.38
N LEU A 147 -3.20 -6.26 -10.34
CA LEU A 147 -1.76 -6.00 -10.43
C LEU A 147 -0.93 -7.24 -10.73
N ALA A 148 0.35 -7.04 -11.06
CA ALA A 148 1.27 -8.12 -11.41
C ALA A 148 1.41 -9.18 -10.30
N SER A 149 1.13 -10.43 -10.65
CA SER A 149 1.34 -11.59 -9.78
C SER A 149 2.80 -12.07 -9.83
N ASP A 150 3.22 -12.80 -8.79
CA ASP A 150 4.54 -13.46 -8.78
C ASP A 150 4.64 -14.52 -9.88
N GLN A 151 5.86 -14.71 -10.39
CA GLN A 151 6.13 -15.62 -11.51
C GLN A 151 7.28 -16.55 -11.14
N ASN A 152 7.07 -17.86 -11.28
CA ASN A 152 8.08 -18.90 -11.04
C ASN A 152 8.77 -18.78 -9.66
N GLY A 153 8.00 -18.44 -8.62
CA GLY A 153 8.52 -18.25 -7.26
C GLY A 153 9.26 -16.93 -7.03
N VAL A 154 9.34 -16.05 -8.03
CA VAL A 154 9.99 -14.73 -7.91
C VAL A 154 8.95 -13.66 -7.64
N SER A 155 9.16 -12.91 -6.55
CA SER A 155 8.33 -11.76 -6.19
C SER A 155 8.36 -10.68 -7.28
N LYS A 156 7.19 -10.11 -7.59
CA LYS A 156 7.04 -8.97 -8.52
C LYS A 156 6.71 -7.65 -7.81
N LEU A 157 7.17 -7.49 -6.57
CA LEU A 157 6.88 -6.32 -5.72
C LEU A 157 7.15 -4.97 -6.41
N GLU A 158 8.36 -4.77 -6.96
CA GLU A 158 8.71 -3.51 -7.64
C GLU A 158 7.80 -3.20 -8.82
N LYS A 159 7.39 -4.24 -9.57
CA LYS A 159 6.46 -4.11 -10.68
C LYS A 159 5.06 -3.75 -10.19
N ARG A 160 4.57 -4.33 -9.08
CA ARG A 160 3.30 -3.94 -8.45
C ARG A 160 3.31 -2.49 -8.00
N ASN A 161 4.39 -2.05 -7.34
CA ASN A 161 4.55 -0.66 -6.91
C ASN A 161 4.53 0.30 -8.12
N ALA A 162 5.25 -0.04 -9.20
CA ALA A 162 5.24 0.75 -10.43
C ALA A 162 3.86 0.78 -11.11
N ASP A 163 3.14 -0.34 -11.14
CA ASP A 163 1.78 -0.42 -11.70
C ASP A 163 0.78 0.38 -10.87
N ALA A 164 0.89 0.35 -9.54
CA ALA A 164 0.09 1.15 -8.63
C ALA A 164 0.29 2.67 -8.85
N VAL A 165 1.54 3.12 -8.98
CA VAL A 165 1.86 4.52 -9.29
C VAL A 165 1.30 4.92 -10.65
N ALA A 166 1.42 4.06 -11.67
CA ALA A 166 0.88 4.33 -12.99
C ALA A 166 -0.66 4.46 -12.98
N LEU A 167 -1.37 3.65 -12.18
CA LEU A 167 -2.82 3.78 -11.99
C LEU A 167 -3.20 5.10 -11.33
N VAL A 168 -2.50 5.49 -10.26
CA VAL A 168 -2.77 6.77 -9.58
C VAL A 168 -2.51 7.95 -10.50
N ASP A 169 -1.42 7.93 -11.26
CA ASP A 169 -1.09 8.97 -12.24
C ASP A 169 -2.14 9.05 -13.36
N ALA A 170 -2.69 7.92 -13.80
CA ALA A 170 -3.64 7.87 -14.89
C ALA A 170 -5.07 8.25 -14.50
N PHE A 171 -5.51 7.91 -13.28
CA PHE A 171 -6.91 8.05 -12.86
C PHE A 171 -7.15 9.13 -11.82
N VAL A 172 -6.15 9.48 -11.01
CA VAL A 172 -6.36 10.31 -9.82
C VAL A 172 -5.68 11.67 -9.88
N LYS A 173 -4.54 11.79 -10.57
CA LYS A 173 -3.78 13.07 -10.67
C LYS A 173 -4.43 14.10 -11.62
N SER A 174 -5.69 14.44 -11.39
CA SER A 174 -6.32 15.69 -11.84
C SER A 174 -6.29 16.71 -10.69
N ASP A 175 -6.27 18.01 -10.96
CA ASP A 175 -6.35 19.10 -9.95
C ASP A 175 -7.72 19.15 -9.23
N ASP A 176 -8.49 18.05 -9.25
CA ASP A 176 -9.87 17.97 -8.81
C ASP A 176 -9.99 17.40 -7.39
N SER A 177 -10.90 17.96 -6.60
CA SER A 177 -11.24 17.47 -5.25
C SER A 177 -12.15 16.25 -5.33
N GLY A 178 -11.71 15.10 -4.81
CA GLY A 178 -12.47 13.86 -4.90
C GLY A 178 -12.11 12.82 -3.85
N ILE A 179 -13.08 11.99 -3.52
CA ILE A 179 -12.89 10.83 -2.63
C ILE A 179 -12.75 9.60 -3.51
N VAL A 180 -11.66 8.85 -3.35
CA VAL A 180 -11.37 7.72 -4.23
C VAL A 180 -11.35 6.43 -3.44
N PHE A 181 -12.19 5.48 -3.83
CA PHE A 181 -12.16 4.10 -3.36
C PHE A 181 -11.47 3.25 -4.43
N LEU A 182 -10.43 2.53 -4.03
CA LEU A 182 -9.72 1.60 -4.90
C LEU A 182 -9.82 0.20 -4.32
N MET A 183 -10.11 -0.79 -5.14
CA MET A 183 -10.22 -2.18 -4.72
C MET A 183 -9.65 -3.15 -5.77
N GLY A 184 -9.50 -4.40 -5.38
CA GLY A 184 -9.25 -5.50 -6.31
C GLY A 184 -8.12 -6.43 -5.88
N ASP A 185 -7.67 -7.27 -6.81
CA ASP A 185 -6.50 -8.13 -6.63
C ASP A 185 -5.20 -7.34 -6.84
N LEU A 186 -4.73 -6.76 -5.74
CA LEU A 186 -3.49 -6.00 -5.70
C LEU A 186 -2.25 -6.91 -5.72
N ASN A 187 -2.42 -8.22 -5.54
CA ASN A 187 -1.38 -9.23 -5.65
C ASN A 187 -0.17 -9.07 -4.72
N TYR A 188 -0.23 -8.22 -3.70
CA TYR A 188 0.79 -8.13 -2.65
C TYR A 188 0.78 -9.40 -1.79
N ARG A 189 1.96 -9.80 -1.32
CA ARG A 189 2.18 -11.12 -0.69
C ARG A 189 2.67 -10.99 0.74
N ILE A 190 2.41 -12.02 1.53
CA ILE A 190 3.07 -12.20 2.82
C ILE A 190 4.45 -12.81 2.57
N THR A 191 5.50 -12.15 3.07
CA THR A 191 6.89 -12.56 2.95
C THR A 191 7.29 -13.43 4.14
N MET A 192 6.86 -14.69 4.11
CA MET A 192 7.07 -15.69 5.16
C MET A 192 7.02 -17.09 4.55
N ASP A 193 7.63 -18.08 5.20
CA ASP A 193 7.43 -19.47 4.79
C ASP A 193 5.95 -19.89 4.98
N PRO A 194 5.40 -20.75 4.09
CA PRO A 194 4.00 -21.12 4.14
C PRO A 194 3.58 -21.79 5.44
N GLU A 195 4.40 -22.68 6.00
CA GLU A 195 4.09 -23.40 7.23
C GLU A 195 3.93 -22.45 8.43
N THR A 196 4.86 -21.52 8.62
CA THR A 196 4.76 -20.49 9.66
C THR A 196 3.58 -19.56 9.43
N CYS A 197 3.31 -19.20 8.17
CA CYS A 197 2.13 -18.41 7.81
C CYS A 197 0.83 -19.12 8.22
N LEU A 198 0.68 -20.41 7.92
CA LEU A 198 -0.47 -21.22 8.31
C LEU A 198 -0.65 -21.32 9.83
N GLN A 199 0.46 -21.46 10.58
CA GLN A 199 0.42 -21.45 12.04
C GLN A 199 -0.08 -20.11 12.59
N HIS A 200 0.40 -18.99 12.04
CA HIS A 200 -0.08 -17.67 12.43
C HIS A 200 -1.54 -17.45 12.06
N ILE A 201 -2.01 -17.92 10.91
CA ILE A 201 -3.42 -17.86 10.51
C ILE A 201 -4.30 -18.61 11.52
N HIS A 202 -3.92 -19.83 11.88
CA HIS A 202 -4.62 -20.62 12.89
C HIS A 202 -4.65 -19.91 14.25
N ASN A 203 -3.50 -19.46 14.74
CA ASN A 203 -3.41 -18.78 16.03
C ASN A 203 -4.18 -17.46 16.06
N PHE A 204 -4.11 -16.69 14.98
CA PHE A 204 -4.80 -15.42 14.86
C PHE A 204 -6.32 -15.61 14.80
N VAL A 205 -6.81 -16.40 13.85
CA VAL A 205 -8.25 -16.46 13.58
C VAL A 205 -8.94 -17.44 14.52
N GLY A 206 -8.36 -18.63 14.71
CA GLY A 206 -8.93 -19.68 15.53
C GLY A 206 -8.71 -19.51 17.03
N LEU A 207 -7.58 -18.90 17.44
CA LEU A 207 -7.23 -18.71 18.86
C LEU A 207 -7.23 -17.23 19.29
N HIS A 208 -7.64 -16.31 18.41
CA HIS A 208 -7.71 -14.87 18.67
C HIS A 208 -6.39 -14.23 19.14
N ASN A 209 -5.25 -14.78 18.70
CA ASN A 209 -3.93 -14.30 19.08
C ASN A 209 -3.52 -13.07 18.25
N LYS A 210 -3.47 -11.90 18.90
CA LYS A 210 -3.10 -10.62 18.28
C LYS A 210 -1.65 -10.53 17.83
N GLU A 211 -0.73 -11.25 18.47
CA GLU A 211 0.68 -11.26 18.07
C GLU A 211 0.88 -12.01 16.76
N SER A 212 0.09 -13.05 16.51
CA SER A 212 0.06 -13.75 15.22
C SER A 212 -0.59 -12.92 14.13
N GLN A 213 -1.58 -12.08 14.47
CA GLN A 213 -2.10 -11.07 13.53
C GLN A 213 -0.99 -10.10 13.13
N ALA A 214 -0.29 -9.53 14.11
CA ALA A 214 0.81 -8.60 13.88
C ALA A 214 1.91 -9.26 13.02
N ALA A 215 2.31 -10.49 13.31
CA ALA A 215 3.30 -11.20 12.50
C ALA A 215 2.89 -11.38 11.02
N LEU A 216 1.61 -11.60 10.73
CA LEU A 216 1.11 -11.66 9.35
C LEU A 216 1.17 -10.29 8.68
N LEU A 217 0.72 -9.24 9.38
CA LEU A 217 0.66 -7.87 8.86
C LEU A 217 2.08 -7.28 8.67
N ASP A 218 2.99 -7.53 9.61
CA ASP A 218 4.37 -7.06 9.54
C ASP A 218 5.08 -7.60 8.29
N ASN A 219 4.71 -8.80 7.85
CA ASN A 219 5.27 -9.45 6.66
C ASN A 219 4.43 -9.24 5.39
N ASP A 220 3.31 -8.50 5.46
CA ASP A 220 2.53 -8.10 4.29
C ASP A 220 3.28 -7.04 3.49
N GLN A 221 3.46 -7.26 2.19
CA GLN A 221 4.20 -6.32 1.33
C GLN A 221 3.45 -5.01 1.09
N LEU A 222 2.12 -4.97 1.19
CA LEU A 222 1.35 -3.75 0.89
C LEU A 222 1.50 -2.69 1.97
N LEU A 223 1.38 -3.05 3.24
CA LEU A 223 1.41 -2.10 4.36
C LEU A 223 2.64 -1.17 4.39
N PRO A 224 3.90 -1.66 4.33
CA PRO A 224 5.07 -0.79 4.27
C PRO A 224 5.12 -0.02 2.94
N SER A 225 4.73 -0.65 1.83
CA SER A 225 4.73 0.01 0.50
C SER A 225 3.76 1.20 0.46
N LEU A 226 2.59 1.06 1.08
CA LEU A 226 1.57 2.10 1.22
C LEU A 226 2.03 3.17 2.22
N SER A 227 2.55 2.76 3.37
CA SER A 227 3.04 3.67 4.42
C SER A 227 4.14 4.58 3.91
N MET A 228 5.08 4.04 3.12
CA MET A 228 6.17 4.79 2.51
C MET A 228 5.78 5.48 1.21
N GLY A 229 4.51 5.40 0.76
CA GLY A 229 4.05 6.06 -0.46
C GLY A 229 4.75 5.60 -1.74
N VAL A 230 5.37 4.42 -1.73
CA VAL A 230 5.98 3.80 -2.93
C VAL A 230 4.93 3.05 -3.76
N SER A 231 3.81 2.67 -3.13
CA SER A 231 2.62 2.14 -3.79
C SER A 231 1.40 2.97 -3.40
N PHE A 232 0.49 3.18 -4.36
CA PHE A 232 -0.74 3.96 -4.21
C PHE A 232 -0.57 5.27 -3.41
N PRO A 233 0.31 6.19 -3.86
CA PRO A 233 0.59 7.42 -3.12
C PRO A 233 -0.69 8.22 -2.82
N GLY A 234 -0.85 8.67 -1.57
CA GLY A 234 -2.05 9.38 -1.10
C GLY A 234 -3.15 8.48 -0.53
N PHE A 235 -3.08 7.16 -0.73
CA PHE A 235 -4.07 6.22 -0.22
C PHE A 235 -3.72 5.72 1.18
N GLN A 236 -4.76 5.31 1.92
CA GLN A 236 -4.67 4.50 3.12
C GLN A 236 -5.53 3.25 2.94
N GLU A 237 -5.23 2.17 3.66
CA GLU A 237 -6.10 0.99 3.66
C GLU A 237 -7.38 1.27 4.45
N LEU A 238 -8.50 0.66 4.02
CA LEU A 238 -9.81 0.86 4.65
C LEU A 238 -9.77 0.54 6.16
N ASP A 239 -9.19 -0.60 6.52
CA ASP A 239 -8.79 -0.94 7.88
C ASP A 239 -7.64 -1.97 7.83
N LEU A 240 -6.99 -2.26 8.95
CA LEU A 240 -6.04 -3.38 8.97
C LEU A 240 -6.80 -4.72 8.85
N PRO A 241 -6.37 -5.66 7.98
CA PRO A 241 -7.05 -6.94 7.82
C PRO A 241 -7.26 -7.68 9.15
N SER A 242 -8.53 -7.87 9.51
CA SER A 242 -8.96 -8.65 10.68
C SER A 242 -9.47 -10.05 10.32
N PHE A 243 -9.23 -10.48 9.08
CA PHE A 243 -9.66 -11.74 8.50
C PHE A 243 -8.46 -12.57 8.04
N ALA A 244 -8.68 -13.84 7.67
CA ALA A 244 -7.61 -14.70 7.17
C ALA A 244 -7.19 -14.32 5.73
N PRO A 245 -5.94 -14.59 5.31
CA PRO A 245 -5.51 -14.42 3.93
C PRO A 245 -6.50 -15.02 2.92
N THR A 246 -6.83 -14.25 1.88
CA THR A 246 -7.89 -14.59 0.92
C THR A 246 -7.42 -15.53 -0.17
N TYR A 247 -6.10 -15.63 -0.38
CA TYR A 247 -5.45 -16.41 -1.42
C TYR A 247 -4.27 -17.22 -0.83
N LYS A 248 -3.85 -18.37 -1.37
CA LYS A 248 -4.46 -19.18 -2.42
C LYS A 248 -5.26 -20.32 -1.81
N LYS A 249 -6.58 -20.27 -1.93
CA LYS A 249 -7.50 -21.28 -1.37
C LYS A 249 -7.68 -22.44 -2.33
N TYR A 250 -8.00 -23.62 -1.80
CA TYR A 250 -8.68 -24.61 -2.64
C TYR A 250 -10.10 -24.12 -2.97
N LYS A 251 -10.62 -24.51 -4.13
CA LYS A 251 -11.99 -24.16 -4.55
C LYS A 251 -13.03 -24.98 -3.79
N GLY A 252 -14.21 -24.40 -3.60
CA GLY A 252 -15.35 -25.01 -2.92
C GLY A 252 -15.11 -25.27 -1.42
N ASP A 253 -15.77 -26.29 -0.88
CA ASP A 253 -15.71 -26.64 0.55
C ASP A 253 -14.30 -26.93 1.07
N LEU A 254 -13.40 -27.38 0.20
CA LEU A 254 -12.00 -27.61 0.55
C LEU A 254 -11.29 -26.32 0.97
N GLY A 255 -11.66 -25.17 0.39
CA GLY A 255 -11.10 -23.86 0.75
C GLY A 255 -11.57 -23.32 2.10
N ASN A 256 -12.57 -23.95 2.72
CA ASN A 256 -13.18 -23.47 3.94
C ASN A 256 -12.71 -24.26 5.19
N PRO A 257 -11.81 -23.68 6.00
CA PRO A 257 -11.34 -24.34 7.22
C PRO A 257 -12.34 -24.24 8.40
N GLY A 258 -13.51 -23.63 8.20
CA GLY A 258 -14.50 -23.41 9.26
C GLY A 258 -14.15 -22.21 10.14
N ASP A 259 -14.02 -22.43 11.44
CA ASP A 259 -13.66 -21.44 12.46
C ASP A 259 -12.15 -21.28 12.65
N TYR A 260 -11.33 -21.96 11.84
CA TYR A 260 -9.87 -21.94 11.91
C TYR A 260 -9.29 -22.55 13.21
N SER A 261 -10.09 -23.24 14.03
CA SER A 261 -9.63 -23.85 15.29
C SER A 261 -8.77 -25.10 15.12
N ASP A 262 -8.75 -25.70 13.93
CA ASP A 262 -7.93 -26.88 13.61
C ASP A 262 -6.85 -26.53 12.57
N LEU A 263 -5.59 -26.55 13.00
CA LEU A 263 -4.43 -26.25 12.14
C LEU A 263 -4.36 -27.15 10.90
N THR A 264 -4.73 -28.43 11.00
CA THR A 264 -4.73 -29.37 9.87
C THR A 264 -5.77 -28.95 8.84
N ARG A 265 -6.97 -28.55 9.29
CA ARG A 265 -8.00 -28.00 8.40
C ARG A 265 -7.57 -26.68 7.76
N VAL A 266 -6.91 -25.81 8.51
CA VAL A 266 -6.32 -24.57 7.98
C VAL A 266 -5.30 -24.90 6.90
N ALA A 267 -4.33 -25.76 7.17
CA ALA A 267 -3.30 -26.16 6.21
C ALA A 267 -3.87 -26.80 4.95
N ASN A 268 -4.92 -27.62 5.08
CA ASN A 268 -5.61 -28.27 3.97
C ASN A 268 -6.56 -27.34 3.21
N SER A 269 -6.79 -26.11 3.69
CA SER A 269 -7.64 -25.12 3.01
C SER A 269 -6.89 -24.23 2.02
N TYR A 270 -5.56 -24.22 2.07
CA TYR A 270 -4.72 -23.42 1.18
C TYR A 270 -3.92 -24.31 0.22
N GLU A 271 -3.88 -23.92 -1.06
CA GLU A 271 -3.06 -24.56 -2.09
C GLU A 271 -1.67 -23.91 -2.14
N TRP A 272 -0.86 -24.17 -1.11
CA TRP A 272 0.47 -23.55 -0.96
C TRP A 272 1.61 -24.37 -1.59
N ARG A 273 1.39 -25.65 -1.91
CA ARG A 273 2.33 -26.50 -2.67
C ARG A 273 1.86 -26.63 -4.11
N MET A 274 2.62 -26.08 -5.06
CA MET A 274 2.27 -26.20 -6.48
C MET A 274 2.69 -27.57 -7.02
N LYS A 275 1.85 -28.15 -7.90
CA LYS A 275 2.17 -29.40 -8.61
C LYS A 275 3.12 -29.11 -9.77
N GLY A 276 4.21 -29.87 -9.90
CA GLY A 276 5.07 -29.86 -11.10
C GLY A 276 6.27 -28.90 -11.04
N ASP A 277 6.14 -27.78 -10.33
CA ASP A 277 7.24 -26.86 -10.04
C ASP A 277 7.41 -26.79 -8.53
N ASN A 278 8.64 -26.92 -8.00
CA ASN A 278 8.96 -26.80 -6.55
C ASN A 278 8.65 -25.40 -5.95
N THR A 279 7.77 -24.62 -6.58
CA THR A 279 7.30 -23.33 -6.13
C THR A 279 6.28 -23.49 -5.00
N GLN A 280 6.52 -22.74 -3.94
CA GLN A 280 5.58 -22.60 -2.83
C GLN A 280 4.87 -21.25 -2.94
N ARG A 281 3.58 -21.21 -2.60
CA ARG A 281 2.77 -19.99 -2.55
C ARG A 281 2.29 -19.76 -1.13
N THR A 282 2.89 -18.80 -0.45
CA THR A 282 2.47 -18.40 0.89
C THR A 282 1.07 -17.78 0.83
N PRO A 283 0.13 -18.20 1.70
CA PRO A 283 -1.15 -17.51 1.85
C PRO A 283 -0.97 -16.00 2.01
N SER A 284 -1.77 -15.19 1.32
CA SER A 284 -1.57 -13.74 1.21
C SER A 284 -2.89 -12.95 1.15
N TYR A 285 -2.84 -11.70 1.61
CA TYR A 285 -3.92 -10.70 1.50
C TYR A 285 -3.84 -9.99 0.14
N THR A 286 -4.21 -10.70 -0.92
CA THR A 286 -4.14 -10.19 -2.29
C THR A 286 -5.27 -9.22 -2.61
N ASP A 287 -6.44 -9.45 -2.03
CA ASP A 287 -7.68 -8.73 -2.31
C ASP A 287 -7.90 -7.64 -1.24
N ARG A 288 -7.87 -6.36 -1.64
CA ARG A 288 -7.79 -5.23 -0.69
C ARG A 288 -8.68 -4.06 -1.10
N ILE A 289 -9.02 -3.21 -0.13
CA ILE A 289 -9.75 -1.96 -0.35
C ILE A 289 -8.97 -0.80 0.26
N LEU A 290 -8.63 0.19 -0.57
CA LEU A 290 -7.91 1.41 -0.23
C LEU A 290 -8.81 2.64 -0.44
N VAL A 291 -8.53 3.70 0.31
CA VAL A 291 -9.28 4.95 0.24
C VAL A 291 -8.32 6.14 0.24
N ARG A 292 -8.64 7.15 -0.58
CA ARG A 292 -7.96 8.45 -0.61
C ARG A 292 -8.97 9.56 -0.36
N THR A 293 -8.66 10.45 0.58
CA THR A 293 -9.55 11.57 1.00
C THR A 293 -8.79 12.88 1.19
N ASP A 294 -7.51 12.94 0.82
CA ASP A 294 -6.61 14.08 1.08
C ASP A 294 -7.00 15.35 0.31
N SER A 295 -7.66 15.22 -0.84
CA SER A 295 -8.16 16.35 -1.64
C SER A 295 -9.52 16.91 -1.15
N VAL A 296 -10.14 16.27 -0.15
CA VAL A 296 -11.40 16.72 0.47
C VAL A 296 -11.24 16.72 2.01
N PRO A 297 -10.59 17.76 2.60
CA PRO A 297 -10.27 17.78 4.03
C PRO A 297 -11.46 17.69 4.99
N ASP A 298 -12.67 18.05 4.55
CA ASP A 298 -13.92 17.96 5.31
C ASP A 298 -14.64 16.61 5.15
N ALA A 299 -14.11 15.70 4.34
CA ALA A 299 -14.64 14.35 4.23
C ALA A 299 -14.28 13.50 5.45
N ARG A 300 -15.22 12.70 5.93
CA ARG A 300 -15.01 11.71 7.00
C ARG A 300 -15.56 10.37 6.53
N VAL A 301 -14.74 9.35 6.63
CA VAL A 301 -15.09 7.97 6.27
C VAL A 301 -15.06 7.14 7.54
N PHE A 302 -16.21 6.53 7.86
CA PHE A 302 -16.38 5.64 9.00
C PHE A 302 -16.60 4.22 8.47
N VAL A 303 -15.88 3.26 9.02
CA VAL A 303 -15.87 1.87 8.53
C VAL A 303 -16.80 1.00 9.37
N TYR A 304 -17.85 0.47 8.74
CA TYR A 304 -18.73 -0.53 9.36
C TYR A 304 -18.17 -1.94 9.20
N GLN A 305 -17.59 -2.24 8.03
CA GLN A 305 -17.09 -3.57 7.71
C GLN A 305 -15.87 -3.46 6.80
N TYR A 306 -14.89 -4.35 7.04
CA TYR A 306 -13.83 -4.72 6.10
C TYR A 306 -13.49 -6.18 6.35
N ASP A 307 -14.06 -7.09 5.56
CA ASP A 307 -13.98 -8.53 5.83
C ASP A 307 -14.03 -9.38 4.55
N ALA A 308 -13.50 -10.60 4.64
CA ALA A 308 -13.62 -11.62 3.61
C ALA A 308 -14.97 -12.35 3.71
N VAL A 309 -15.65 -12.54 2.58
CA VAL A 309 -16.95 -13.22 2.46
C VAL A 309 -16.72 -14.73 2.33
N ARG A 310 -16.38 -15.38 3.44
CA ARG A 310 -16.03 -16.82 3.50
C ARG A 310 -17.16 -17.79 3.10
N ARG A 311 -18.39 -17.29 2.97
CA ARG A 311 -19.55 -18.08 2.49
C ARG A 311 -19.54 -18.28 0.97
N ILE A 312 -18.66 -17.59 0.25
CA ILE A 312 -18.45 -17.72 -1.18
C ILE A 312 -17.04 -18.27 -1.38
N GLY A 313 -16.95 -19.52 -1.82
CA GLY A 313 -15.69 -20.26 -1.93
C GLY A 313 -15.40 -20.84 -3.31
N ASP A 314 -16.15 -20.44 -4.33
CA ASP A 314 -16.07 -21.00 -5.68
C ASP A 314 -14.70 -20.78 -6.34
N SER A 315 -14.02 -19.68 -6.00
CA SER A 315 -12.68 -19.31 -6.48
C SER A 315 -11.59 -19.73 -5.49
N ASP A 316 -10.34 -19.73 -5.96
CA ASP A 316 -9.14 -19.79 -5.11
C ASP A 316 -8.85 -18.48 -4.34
N HIS A 317 -9.78 -17.53 -4.42
CA HIS A 317 -9.86 -16.30 -3.66
C HIS A 317 -11.20 -16.25 -2.92
N PHE A 318 -11.22 -15.73 -1.70
CA PHE A 318 -12.47 -15.29 -1.08
C PHE A 318 -12.78 -13.84 -1.44
N PRO A 319 -14.04 -13.48 -1.77
CA PRO A 319 -14.40 -12.08 -2.00
C PRO A 319 -14.11 -11.23 -0.77
N VAL A 320 -13.80 -9.96 -0.96
CA VAL A 320 -13.62 -8.98 0.12
C VAL A 320 -14.69 -7.91 0.00
N ALA A 321 -15.27 -7.50 1.13
CA ALA A 321 -16.31 -6.50 1.22
C ALA A 321 -15.90 -5.37 2.17
N GLY A 322 -16.16 -4.13 1.75
CA GLY A 322 -15.99 -2.93 2.55
C GLY A 322 -17.30 -2.15 2.63
N ALA A 323 -17.71 -1.77 3.83
CA ALA A 323 -18.91 -0.95 4.06
C ALA A 323 -18.54 0.31 4.84
N VAL A 324 -18.91 1.48 4.29
CA VAL A 324 -18.55 2.77 4.87
C VAL A 324 -19.74 3.72 4.95
N LEU A 325 -19.69 4.60 5.95
CA LEU A 325 -20.42 5.86 5.94
C LEU A 325 -19.45 6.98 5.53
N LEU A 326 -19.75 7.60 4.40
CA LEU A 326 -19.10 8.83 3.97
C LEU A 326 -19.92 10.04 4.44
N ARG A 327 -19.24 10.99 5.08
CA ARG A 327 -19.80 12.31 5.40
C ARG A 327 -18.94 13.39 4.80
N MET A 328 -19.58 14.44 4.29
CA MET A 328 -18.90 15.59 3.73
C MET A 328 -19.45 16.87 4.35
N GLY A 329 -18.58 17.87 4.47
CA GLY A 329 -18.92 19.22 4.94
C GLY A 329 -18.57 19.50 6.41
N PRO A 330 -18.76 20.75 6.86
CA PRO A 330 -18.21 21.26 8.13
C PRO A 330 -18.71 20.53 9.39
N SER A 331 -19.86 19.88 9.30
CA SER A 331 -20.48 19.14 10.41
C SER A 331 -20.20 17.64 10.40
N ALA A 332 -19.39 17.14 9.46
CA ALA A 332 -19.13 15.71 9.28
C ALA A 332 -18.62 15.00 10.56
N GLN A 333 -17.88 15.73 11.41
CA GLN A 333 -17.38 15.23 12.70
C GLN A 333 -18.39 15.30 13.85
N LYS A 334 -19.39 16.18 13.78
CA LYS A 334 -20.24 16.52 14.93
C LYS A 334 -21.53 15.69 15.00
N CYS A 335 -21.96 15.11 13.88
CA CYS A 335 -23.20 14.35 13.85
C CYS A 335 -23.06 12.98 14.53
N PRO A 336 -24.06 12.51 15.31
CA PRO A 336 -24.09 11.15 15.84
C PRO A 336 -23.99 10.13 14.71
N ILE A 337 -23.16 9.09 14.88
CA ILE A 337 -23.00 8.04 13.87
C ILE A 337 -24.24 7.13 13.88
N PRO A 338 -24.96 6.96 12.75
CA PRO A 338 -26.14 6.12 12.71
C PRO A 338 -25.75 4.66 13.00
N LYS A 339 -26.59 3.97 13.76
CA LYS A 339 -26.53 2.50 13.82
C LYS A 339 -27.18 1.98 12.55
N MET A 340 -26.42 1.30 11.71
CA MET A 340 -26.99 0.58 10.58
C MET A 340 -27.45 -0.79 11.06
N VAL A 341 -28.76 -1.03 10.95
CA VAL A 341 -29.45 -2.26 11.40
C VAL A 341 -28.76 -3.55 10.90
N PRO A 342 -28.27 -3.63 9.64
CA PRO A 342 -27.61 -4.85 9.15
C PRO A 342 -26.35 -5.23 9.92
N PHE A 343 -25.56 -4.26 10.39
CA PHE A 343 -24.29 -4.51 11.07
C PHE A 343 -24.46 -4.72 12.58
N ARG A 344 -25.59 -4.28 13.16
CA ARG A 344 -25.89 -4.31 14.61
C ARG A 344 -24.80 -3.67 15.48
N SER A 345 -23.87 -2.92 14.88
CA SER A 345 -22.77 -2.22 15.53
C SER A 345 -22.66 -0.79 15.01
N THR A 346 -22.01 0.07 15.80
CA THR A 346 -21.47 1.34 15.30
C THR A 346 -20.17 1.07 14.52
N PRO A 347 -19.76 1.95 13.60
CA PRO A 347 -18.47 1.83 12.93
C PRO A 347 -17.35 1.59 13.94
N HIS A 348 -16.49 0.63 13.65
CA HIS A 348 -15.43 0.22 14.55
C HIS A 348 -14.21 1.13 14.45
N ASN A 349 -14.04 1.81 13.30
CA ASN A 349 -12.90 2.68 13.06
C ASN A 349 -13.29 3.89 12.19
N GLN A 350 -12.59 4.99 12.40
CA GLN A 350 -12.60 6.14 11.49
C GLN A 350 -11.29 6.14 10.71
N LEU A 351 -11.33 6.42 9.41
CA LEU A 351 -10.11 6.62 8.64
C LEU A 351 -9.29 7.78 9.21
N ILE A 352 -7.97 7.68 9.11
CA ILE A 352 -7.07 8.75 9.51
C ILE A 352 -7.38 9.95 8.61
N PRO A 353 -7.85 11.08 9.17
CA PRO A 353 -8.10 12.25 8.35
C PRO A 353 -6.77 12.85 7.90
N ALA A 354 -6.69 13.17 6.62
CA ALA A 354 -5.63 14.00 6.08
C ALA A 354 -5.63 15.37 6.76
N VAL A 355 -4.50 16.06 6.68
CA VAL A 355 -4.39 17.46 7.09
C VAL A 355 -4.55 18.36 5.87
N ASP A 356 -5.05 19.58 6.06
CA ASP A 356 -5.14 20.55 4.98
C ASP A 356 -3.75 20.92 4.43
N SER A 357 -3.70 21.40 3.18
CA SER A 357 -2.46 21.74 2.49
C SER A 357 -1.69 22.86 3.18
N ALA A 358 -2.36 23.79 3.88
CA ALA A 358 -1.70 24.88 4.60
C ALA A 358 -0.96 24.36 5.84
N THR A 359 -1.56 23.42 6.57
CA THR A 359 -0.96 22.70 7.69
C THR A 359 0.23 21.88 7.20
N ALA A 360 0.08 21.12 6.11
CA ALA A 360 1.18 20.38 5.49
C ALA A 360 2.35 21.31 5.09
N LEU A 361 2.05 22.42 4.40
CA LEU A 361 3.02 23.43 3.99
C LEU A 361 3.74 24.06 5.18
N SER A 362 3.00 24.44 6.23
CA SER A 362 3.59 25.01 7.45
C SER A 362 4.52 24.02 8.16
N ASN A 363 4.34 22.72 8.00
CA ASN A 363 5.20 21.72 8.61
C ASN A 363 6.49 21.54 7.81
N ILE A 364 6.38 21.39 6.50
CA ILE A 364 7.57 21.27 5.63
C ILE A 364 8.43 22.53 5.68
N SER A 365 7.84 23.73 5.71
CA SER A 365 8.61 24.97 5.81
C SER A 365 9.38 25.12 7.13
N ARG A 366 8.93 24.45 8.20
CA ARG A 366 9.59 24.46 9.50
C ARG A 366 10.62 23.36 9.67
N CYS A 367 10.52 22.28 8.88
CA CYS A 367 11.46 21.17 8.86
C CYS A 367 12.88 21.70 8.61
N LEU A 368 13.82 21.38 9.52
CA LEU A 368 15.22 21.82 9.41
C LEU A 368 15.84 21.41 8.07
N PHE A 369 15.44 20.24 7.57
CA PHE A 369 15.90 19.68 6.31
C PHE A 369 15.56 20.56 5.10
N PHE A 370 14.38 21.19 5.07
CA PHE A 370 13.95 22.03 3.96
C PHE A 370 14.26 23.52 4.14
N ARG A 371 14.98 23.94 5.19
CA ARG A 371 15.33 25.38 5.36
C ARG A 371 16.31 25.89 4.31
N PHE A 372 17.10 25.00 3.73
CA PHE A 372 18.17 25.36 2.81
C PHE A 372 18.08 24.60 1.49
N CYS A 373 18.58 25.21 0.43
CA CYS A 373 18.91 24.55 -0.82
C CYS A 373 20.42 24.58 -1.04
N VAL A 374 20.95 23.55 -1.70
CA VAL A 374 22.34 23.47 -2.14
C VAL A 374 22.38 23.81 -3.63
N ASN A 375 22.99 24.93 -3.98
CA ASN A 375 23.13 25.32 -5.39
C ASN A 375 24.16 24.45 -6.12
N SER A 376 24.30 24.64 -7.44
CA SER A 376 25.22 23.88 -8.30
C SER A 376 26.69 23.94 -7.86
N ARG A 377 27.11 24.98 -7.14
CA ARG A 377 28.45 25.17 -6.58
C ARG A 377 28.61 24.65 -5.15
N GLY A 378 27.60 23.97 -4.60
CA GLY A 378 27.64 23.40 -3.24
C GLY A 378 27.36 24.41 -2.12
N LYS A 379 27.00 25.66 -2.44
CA LYS A 379 26.68 26.66 -1.40
C LYS A 379 25.24 26.51 -0.93
N LEU A 380 25.06 26.60 0.39
CA LEU A 380 23.75 26.71 1.02
C LEU A 380 23.14 28.09 0.75
N ARG A 381 21.86 28.10 0.38
CA ARG A 381 21.00 29.28 0.35
C ARG A 381 19.70 28.97 1.09
N PRO A 382 19.01 29.95 1.67
CA PRO A 382 17.64 29.74 2.14
C PRO A 382 16.73 29.23 1.02
N ILE A 383 15.80 28.34 1.35
CA ILE A 383 14.70 27.97 0.44
C ILE A 383 13.73 29.16 0.34
N SER A 384 13.18 29.43 -0.84
CA SER A 384 12.09 30.42 -0.99
C SER A 384 10.73 29.76 -0.79
N GLU A 385 9.69 30.53 -0.49
CA GLU A 385 8.31 30.01 -0.44
C GLU A 385 7.88 29.38 -1.78
N SER A 386 8.33 29.94 -2.91
CA SER A 386 8.08 29.38 -4.25
C SER A 386 8.75 28.01 -4.44
N ASP A 387 9.96 27.83 -3.91
CA ASP A 387 10.69 26.56 -3.96
C ASP A 387 9.97 25.51 -3.12
N VAL A 388 9.50 25.87 -1.92
CA VAL A 388 8.70 24.98 -1.06
C VAL A 388 7.39 24.59 -1.74
N SER A 389 6.66 25.56 -2.31
CA SER A 389 5.42 25.30 -3.04
C SER A 389 5.64 24.34 -4.23
N THR A 390 6.74 24.52 -4.96
CA THR A 390 7.11 23.63 -6.07
C THR A 390 7.45 22.23 -5.57
N LEU A 391 8.23 22.13 -4.49
CA LEU A 391 8.62 20.86 -3.88
C LEU A 391 7.41 20.06 -3.41
N LEU A 392 6.43 20.71 -2.77
CA LEU A 392 5.21 20.08 -2.27
C LEU A 392 4.37 19.38 -3.35
N ARG A 393 4.41 19.84 -4.61
CA ARG A 393 3.65 19.21 -5.70
C ARG A 393 4.11 17.77 -5.99
N PHE A 394 5.28 17.39 -5.52
CA PHE A 394 5.84 16.05 -5.67
C PHE A 394 5.65 15.19 -4.42
N PHE A 395 5.21 15.76 -3.30
CA PHE A 395 4.91 15.00 -2.10
C PHE A 395 3.50 14.45 -2.15
N SER A 396 3.33 13.25 -1.60
CA SER A 396 2.02 12.65 -1.37
C SER A 396 1.80 12.45 0.11
N PHE A 397 0.54 12.43 0.55
CA PHE A 397 0.23 12.07 1.92
C PHE A 397 0.41 10.56 2.14
N SER A 398 0.99 10.22 3.28
CA SER A 398 1.01 8.87 3.84
C SER A 398 0.27 8.89 5.17
N LEU A 399 -0.73 8.01 5.28
CA LEU A 399 -1.66 7.92 6.40
C LEU A 399 -1.46 6.55 7.04
N ILE A 400 -0.86 6.52 8.23
CA ILE A 400 -0.21 5.31 8.76
C ILE A 400 -0.82 4.99 10.12
N ARG A 401 -1.31 3.77 10.28
CA ARG A 401 -1.89 3.31 11.54
C ARG A 401 -0.80 3.04 12.58
N SER A 402 -1.12 3.24 13.85
CA SER A 402 -0.25 2.82 14.96
C SER A 402 0.09 1.32 14.87
N ASN A 403 1.28 0.95 15.33
CA ASN A 403 1.85 -0.40 15.29
C ASN A 403 2.10 -0.95 13.87
N THR A 404 2.21 -0.08 12.87
CA THR A 404 2.63 -0.48 11.52
C THR A 404 4.15 -0.41 11.41
N VAL A 405 4.78 -1.47 10.90
CA VAL A 405 6.19 -1.46 10.50
C VAL A 405 6.30 -0.80 9.12
N LEU A 406 7.01 0.32 9.04
CA LEU A 406 7.17 1.11 7.81
C LEU A 406 8.38 0.65 7.00
N LEU A 407 9.49 0.39 7.69
CA LEU A 407 10.77 0.02 7.14
C LEU A 407 11.42 -1.02 8.03
N ARG A 408 12.18 -1.91 7.40
CA ARG A 408 13.07 -2.86 8.07
C ARG A 408 14.52 -2.52 7.75
N GLU A 409 15.39 -2.85 8.68
CA GLU A 409 16.83 -2.78 8.44
C GLU A 409 17.21 -3.65 7.23
N GLY A 410 17.98 -3.07 6.30
CA GLY A 410 18.35 -3.68 5.03
C GLY A 410 17.40 -3.35 3.86
N ASP A 411 16.25 -2.70 4.09
CA ASP A 411 15.36 -2.28 3.01
C ASP A 411 16.07 -1.26 2.10
N THR A 412 16.03 -1.53 0.79
CA THR A 412 16.69 -0.72 -0.25
C THR A 412 15.72 -0.19 -1.30
N SER A 413 14.66 -0.93 -1.64
CA SER A 413 13.77 -0.64 -2.77
C SER A 413 12.36 -0.17 -2.41
N ASN A 414 12.00 -0.14 -1.12
CA ASN A 414 10.65 0.17 -0.63
C ASN A 414 10.54 1.45 0.21
N ALA A 415 11.56 2.30 0.24
CA ALA A 415 11.52 3.55 1.01
C ALA A 415 11.32 4.79 0.13
N SER A 416 10.76 5.81 0.75
CA SER A 416 10.66 7.17 0.24
C SER A 416 11.27 8.11 1.28
N LEU A 417 11.70 9.30 0.85
CA LEU A 417 11.94 10.36 1.82
C LEU A 417 10.62 10.73 2.48
N MET A 418 10.51 10.54 3.79
CA MET A 418 9.32 10.83 4.58
C MET A 418 9.58 11.97 5.54
N VAL A 419 8.64 12.91 5.64
CA VAL A 419 8.61 13.97 6.67
C VAL A 419 7.35 13.86 7.49
N LEU A 420 7.51 13.76 8.82
CA LEU A 420 6.40 13.52 9.73
C LEU A 420 5.64 14.81 10.02
N VAL A 421 4.31 14.78 9.81
CA VAL A 421 3.42 15.94 9.99
C VAL A 421 2.63 15.84 11.30
N ARG A 422 2.23 14.62 11.65
CA ARG A 422 1.52 14.27 12.90
C ARG A 422 1.90 12.86 13.32
N GLY A 423 1.93 12.60 14.62
CA GLY A 423 2.21 11.29 15.20
C GLY A 423 3.68 11.15 15.61
N SER A 424 4.09 9.91 15.86
CA SER A 424 5.43 9.55 16.31
C SER A 424 5.86 8.20 15.75
N ILE A 425 7.12 8.09 15.36
CA ILE A 425 7.71 6.89 14.77
C ILE A 425 8.96 6.52 15.57
N GLN A 426 9.05 5.29 16.04
CA GLN A 426 10.27 4.78 16.68
C GLN A 426 11.21 4.21 15.63
N CYS A 427 12.47 4.62 15.68
CA CYS A 427 13.55 4.05 14.89
C CYS A 427 14.46 3.21 15.78
N VAL A 428 14.70 1.96 15.37
CA VAL A 428 15.51 0.99 16.11
C VAL A 428 16.40 0.22 15.14
N ASN A 429 17.53 -0.29 15.61
CA ASN A 429 18.28 -1.34 14.91
C ASN A 429 18.52 -2.52 15.86
N GLU A 430 19.22 -3.56 15.41
CA GLU A 430 19.47 -4.75 16.24
C GLU A 430 20.16 -4.44 17.59
N ALA A 431 20.94 -3.37 17.66
CA ALA A 431 21.79 -3.07 18.80
C ALA A 431 21.26 -1.92 19.69
N TYR A 432 20.47 -1.00 19.15
CA TYR A 432 20.14 0.27 19.80
C TYR A 432 18.76 0.80 19.42
N GLU A 433 18.13 1.48 20.37
CA GLU A 433 17.08 2.47 20.07
C GLU A 433 17.75 3.73 19.50
N ILE A 434 17.47 4.03 18.24
CA ILE A 434 18.07 5.18 17.56
C ILE A 434 17.38 6.47 18.03
N GLY A 435 16.06 6.43 18.15
CA GLY A 435 15.27 7.54 18.67
C GLY A 435 13.81 7.47 18.27
N VAL A 436 13.04 8.45 18.75
CA VAL A 436 11.64 8.62 18.38
C VAL A 436 11.50 9.88 17.55
N MET A 437 11.14 9.72 16.29
CA MET A 437 10.85 10.80 15.35
C MET A 437 9.52 11.46 15.70
N GLN A 438 9.51 12.78 15.68
CA GLN A 438 8.38 13.65 15.99
C GLN A 438 8.01 14.51 14.79
N LYS A 439 6.94 15.29 14.94
CA LYS A 439 6.51 16.27 13.94
C LYS A 439 7.67 17.17 13.50
N GLY A 440 7.94 17.20 12.19
CA GLY A 440 9.01 17.96 11.55
C GLY A 440 10.30 17.17 11.32
N ASP A 441 10.43 15.99 11.93
CA ASP A 441 11.53 15.06 11.65
C ASP A 441 11.29 14.32 10.32
N TRP A 442 12.35 13.71 9.81
CA TRP A 442 12.35 13.01 8.52
C TRP A 442 13.13 11.70 8.60
N LEU A 443 12.82 10.77 7.70
CA LEU A 443 13.48 9.46 7.59
C LEU A 443 13.38 8.93 6.14
N GLY A 444 14.04 7.82 5.85
CA GLY A 444 13.99 7.11 4.55
C GLY A 444 14.74 7.80 3.41
N GLY A 445 15.63 8.75 3.72
CA GLY A 445 16.43 9.45 2.72
C GLY A 445 17.42 8.55 1.98
N GLU A 446 17.80 7.44 2.60
CA GLU A 446 18.71 6.41 2.07
C GLU A 446 18.16 5.82 0.77
N ALA A 447 16.85 5.58 0.67
CA ALA A 447 16.26 5.03 -0.55
C ALA A 447 16.36 5.98 -1.76
N ILE A 448 16.29 7.29 -1.52
CA ILE A 448 16.52 8.29 -2.57
C ILE A 448 17.98 8.26 -3.07
N LEU A 449 18.90 7.83 -2.21
CA LEU A 449 20.31 7.62 -2.55
C LEU A 449 20.59 6.20 -3.09
N GLN A 450 19.57 5.33 -3.12
CA GLN A 450 19.72 3.91 -3.45
C GLN A 450 20.65 3.17 -2.47
N GLU A 451 20.62 3.60 -1.21
CA GLU A 451 21.35 3.01 -0.09
C GLU A 451 20.39 2.19 0.79
N ALA A 452 20.94 1.22 1.53
CA ALA A 452 20.16 0.42 2.46
C ALA A 452 19.81 1.23 3.73
N CYS A 453 18.61 1.03 4.26
CA CYS A 453 18.24 1.56 5.57
C CYS A 453 18.95 0.78 6.68
N TYR A 454 19.60 1.49 7.62
CA TYR A 454 20.30 0.88 8.75
C TYR A 454 19.44 0.79 10.02
N TYR A 455 18.12 0.89 9.86
CA TYR A 455 17.15 0.88 10.94
C TYR A 455 15.80 0.37 10.47
N SER A 456 15.03 -0.13 11.43
CA SER A 456 13.61 -0.38 11.30
C SER A 456 12.83 0.81 11.86
N ALA A 457 11.72 1.17 11.21
CA ALA A 457 10.84 2.26 11.61
C ALA A 457 9.43 1.74 11.90
N ILE A 458 8.88 2.09 13.07
CA ILE A 458 7.60 1.59 13.57
C ILE A 458 6.74 2.76 14.04
N ALA A 459 5.49 2.85 13.56
CA ALA A 459 4.56 3.89 14.00
C ALA A 459 4.09 3.60 15.43
N LEU A 460 4.33 4.52 16.37
CA LEU A 460 3.83 4.40 17.74
C LEU A 460 2.39 4.91 17.89
N THR A 461 1.98 5.82 17.01
CA THR A 461 0.65 6.44 16.97
C THR A 461 0.16 6.51 15.53
N ASP A 462 -1.12 6.83 15.32
CA ASP A 462 -1.61 7.16 13.98
C ASP A 462 -0.86 8.38 13.43
N CYS A 463 -0.12 8.17 12.35
CA CYS A 463 0.75 9.16 11.75
C CYS A 463 0.15 9.73 10.46
N VAL A 464 0.48 11.00 10.22
CA VAL A 464 0.34 11.65 8.90
C VAL A 464 1.71 12.11 8.50
N ALA A 465 2.16 11.71 7.33
CA ALA A 465 3.45 12.08 6.80
C ALA A 465 3.33 12.53 5.35
N LEU A 466 4.37 13.22 4.88
CA LEU A 466 4.54 13.58 3.48
C LEU A 466 5.68 12.73 2.94
N THR A 467 5.42 11.99 1.86
CA THR A 467 6.39 11.10 1.23
C THR A 467 6.76 11.57 -0.17
N LEU A 468 8.04 11.47 -0.49
CA LEU A 468 8.60 11.69 -1.81
C LEU A 468 9.27 10.41 -2.27
N SER A 469 8.64 9.73 -3.22
CA SER A 469 9.16 8.50 -3.81
C SER A 469 10.23 8.76 -4.87
N ASP A 470 11.02 7.75 -5.21
CA ASP A 470 12.00 7.84 -6.32
C ASP A 470 11.32 8.19 -7.66
N HIS A 471 10.10 7.69 -7.89
CA HIS A 471 9.30 8.06 -9.07
C HIS A 471 8.97 9.55 -9.11
N ALA A 472 8.46 10.11 -8.01
CA ALA A 472 8.16 11.55 -7.91
C ALA A 472 9.43 12.40 -8.03
N LEU A 473 10.55 11.92 -7.49
CA LEU A 473 11.84 12.59 -7.65
C LEU A 473 12.34 12.58 -9.10
N LYS A 474 12.13 11.49 -9.85
CA LYS A 474 12.42 11.44 -11.30
C LYS A 474 11.57 12.45 -12.08
N GLN A 475 10.28 12.58 -11.77
CA GLN A 475 9.42 13.62 -12.35
C GLN A 475 9.93 15.03 -12.01
N MET A 476 10.37 15.25 -10.78
CA MET A 476 10.97 16.52 -10.34
C MET A 476 12.29 16.82 -11.05
N GLN A 477 13.12 15.82 -11.37
CA GLN A 477 14.36 16.04 -12.13
C GLN A 477 14.09 16.59 -13.52
N THR A 478 12.97 16.21 -14.14
CA THR A 478 12.58 16.72 -15.46
C THR A 478 12.00 18.13 -15.38
N THR A 479 11.19 18.43 -14.38
CA THR A 479 10.38 19.66 -14.30
C THR A 479 10.99 20.76 -13.43
N ALA A 480 11.73 20.38 -12.38
CA ALA A 480 12.40 21.26 -11.43
C ALA A 480 13.83 20.75 -11.08
N PRO A 481 14.73 20.62 -12.08
CA PRO A 481 16.03 19.95 -11.93
C PRO A 481 16.91 20.54 -10.83
N LEU A 482 16.87 21.86 -10.62
CA LEU A 482 17.67 22.52 -9.60
C LEU A 482 17.24 22.13 -8.17
N LEU A 483 15.94 21.98 -7.94
CA LEU A 483 15.40 21.55 -6.65
C LEU A 483 15.70 20.06 -6.41
N ALA A 484 15.50 19.21 -7.42
CA ALA A 484 15.85 17.80 -7.34
C ALA A 484 17.34 17.58 -7.04
N MET A 485 18.22 18.33 -7.72
CA MET A 485 19.66 18.30 -7.48
C MET A 485 20.04 18.79 -6.08
N SER A 486 19.41 19.88 -5.62
CA SER A 486 19.59 20.40 -4.27
C SER A 486 19.23 19.34 -3.22
N LEU A 487 18.06 18.71 -3.37
CA LEU A 487 17.58 17.68 -2.48
C LEU A 487 18.54 16.48 -2.40
N LYS A 488 18.96 15.96 -3.56
CA LYS A 488 19.95 14.87 -3.62
C LYS A 488 21.26 15.24 -2.92
N ARG A 489 21.71 16.49 -3.01
CA ARG A 489 22.94 16.97 -2.34
C ARG A 489 22.76 17.06 -0.83
N LEU A 490 21.62 17.55 -0.35
CA LEU A 490 21.30 17.58 1.08
C LEU A 490 21.34 16.17 1.67
N LEU A 491 20.72 15.21 1.00
CA LEU A 491 20.73 13.80 1.40
C LEU A 491 22.16 13.21 1.38
N LYS A 492 22.91 13.41 0.28
CA LYS A 492 24.29 12.92 0.18
C LYS A 492 25.20 13.48 1.28
N GLY A 493 25.02 14.73 1.67
CA GLY A 493 25.79 15.33 2.77
C GLY A 493 25.52 14.71 4.14
N GLN A 494 24.47 13.89 4.27
CA GLN A 494 24.08 13.17 5.48
C GLN A 494 24.27 11.64 5.34
N SER A 495 24.61 11.13 4.16
CA SER A 495 24.83 9.70 3.96
C SER A 495 26.10 9.26 4.68
N ILE A 496 25.95 8.28 5.58
CA ILE A 496 27.06 7.66 6.29
C ILE A 496 28.00 7.00 5.27
N THR A 497 27.48 6.30 4.27
CA THR A 497 28.29 5.66 3.22
C THR A 497 29.07 6.69 2.40
N ALA A 498 28.44 7.81 2.03
CA ALA A 498 29.13 8.90 1.34
C ALA A 498 30.19 9.55 2.22
N LEU A 499 29.89 9.79 3.51
CA LEU A 499 30.85 10.34 4.47
C LEU A 499 32.03 9.39 4.70
N LEU A 500 31.78 8.08 4.85
CA LEU A 500 32.82 7.06 4.96
C LEU A 500 33.65 6.98 3.69
N SER A 501 33.05 7.03 2.50
CA SER A 501 33.79 7.07 1.23
C SER A 501 34.65 8.33 1.09
N ILE A 502 34.17 9.49 1.56
CA ILE A 502 34.97 10.72 1.61
C ILE A 502 36.13 10.56 2.60
N LEU A 503 35.87 9.98 3.78
CA LEU A 503 36.90 9.73 4.78
C LEU A 503 37.94 8.72 4.28
N ASP A 504 37.52 7.63 3.64
CA ASP A 504 38.41 6.63 3.05
C ASP A 504 39.23 7.21 1.90
N GLY A 505 38.62 8.06 1.06
CA GLY A 505 39.31 8.82 0.03
C GLY A 505 40.39 9.73 0.64
N LEU A 506 40.02 10.50 1.66
CA LEU A 506 40.95 11.37 2.39
C LEU A 506 42.08 10.58 3.07
N ILE A 507 41.78 9.42 3.68
CA ILE A 507 42.76 8.53 4.31
C ILE A 507 43.68 7.89 3.26
N SER A 508 43.15 7.56 2.09
CA SER A 508 43.95 7.00 0.98
C SER A 508 44.84 8.04 0.28
N ASP A 509 44.44 9.32 0.32
CA ASP A 509 45.21 10.46 -0.16
C ASP A 509 46.28 10.91 0.84
N PHE A 510 46.24 10.42 2.09
CA PHE A 510 47.36 10.58 3.01
C PHE A 510 48.47 9.59 2.67
N ASP A 511 49.59 10.12 2.18
CA ASP A 511 50.86 9.40 2.09
C ASP A 511 51.15 8.73 3.45
N GLN A 512 51.34 7.41 3.46
CA GLN A 512 51.59 6.62 4.67
C GLN A 512 52.80 7.17 5.47
N ASN A 513 53.68 7.95 4.82
CA ASN A 513 54.80 8.61 5.47
C ASN A 513 54.40 9.86 6.29
N ALA A 514 53.33 10.58 5.92
CA ALA A 514 52.90 11.80 6.60
C ALA A 514 52.19 11.54 7.93
N VAL A 515 51.51 10.38 8.06
CA VAL A 515 50.80 9.97 9.28
C VAL A 515 51.77 9.66 10.43
N SER A 516 53.03 9.33 10.12
CA SER A 516 54.09 9.09 11.11
C SER A 516 54.61 10.36 11.79
N THR A 517 54.38 11.54 11.20
CA THR A 517 55.01 12.80 11.63
C THR A 517 54.10 13.68 12.48
N PHE A 518 52.78 13.41 12.54
CA PHE A 518 51.79 14.29 13.19
C PHE A 518 51.19 13.80 14.52
N LEU A 519 51.70 12.72 15.12
CA LEU A 519 51.22 12.25 16.42
C LEU A 519 52.35 12.11 17.47
N PRO A 520 52.77 13.20 18.14
CA PRO A 520 53.51 13.10 19.38
C PRO A 520 52.62 13.39 20.61
N PHE A 521 51.36 12.94 20.68
CA PHE A 521 50.58 13.08 21.93
C PHE A 521 49.44 12.05 22.07
N VAL A 522 49.76 10.76 22.18
CA VAL A 522 48.91 9.83 22.96
C VAL A 522 49.82 8.85 23.70
N ARG A 523 49.93 9.04 25.02
CA ARG A 523 50.56 8.07 25.92
C ARG A 523 49.80 6.75 25.84
N ARG A 524 50.47 5.68 25.40
CA ARG A 524 50.02 4.30 25.58
C ARG A 524 49.84 4.02 27.07
N ARG A 525 48.62 3.73 27.51
CA ARG A 525 48.40 2.78 28.61
C ARG A 525 47.84 1.50 28.00
N SER A 526 48.61 0.45 28.22
CA SER A 526 48.42 -0.95 27.90
C SER A 526 47.07 -1.49 28.39
N LEU A 527 46.42 -2.28 27.53
CA LEU A 527 45.64 -3.44 27.95
C LEU A 527 45.84 -4.54 26.89
N CYS A 528 46.23 -5.70 27.40
CA CYS A 528 46.88 -6.79 26.70
C CYS A 528 45.95 -7.53 25.72
N PHE A 529 46.44 -7.79 24.51
CA PHE A 529 46.00 -8.91 23.69
C PHE A 529 46.77 -10.16 24.11
N ALA A 530 46.06 -11.20 24.56
CA ALA A 530 46.58 -12.55 24.55
C ALA A 530 46.15 -13.22 23.23
N HIS A 531 47.11 -13.38 22.32
CA HIS A 531 47.02 -14.34 21.23
C HIS A 531 47.09 -15.75 21.79
N SER A 532 46.17 -16.63 21.38
CA SER A 532 46.53 -18.03 21.18
C SER A 532 45.98 -18.51 19.83
N SER A 533 46.89 -19.09 19.07
CA SER A 533 46.73 -19.60 17.73
C SER A 533 46.61 -21.13 17.79
N LYS A 534 45.58 -21.70 17.15
CA LYS A 534 45.66 -22.87 16.26
C LYS A 534 44.26 -23.28 15.74
N PRO A 535 44.19 -23.90 14.54
CA PRO A 535 42.96 -24.15 13.81
C PRO A 535 42.38 -25.54 14.15
N CYS A 536 41.05 -25.69 14.14
CA CYS A 536 40.42 -27.00 14.10
C CYS A 536 39.19 -26.98 13.19
N ALA A 537 39.26 -27.81 12.14
CA ALA A 537 38.17 -28.08 11.23
C ALA A 537 37.19 -29.12 11.82
N ARG A 538 35.95 -29.09 11.31
CA ARG A 538 34.81 -30.02 11.51
C ARG A 538 33.91 -29.76 12.72
N THR A 539 32.73 -29.20 12.49
CA THR A 539 31.49 -29.97 12.30
C THR A 539 30.32 -29.03 12.00
N ALA A 540 29.55 -29.36 10.97
CA ALA A 540 28.25 -28.76 10.70
C ALA A 540 27.28 -29.12 11.84
N GLY A 541 26.62 -28.12 12.41
CA GLY A 541 25.66 -28.32 13.49
C GLY A 541 24.87 -27.05 13.77
N LYS A 542 23.59 -27.08 13.40
CA LYS A 542 22.49 -26.18 13.74
C LYS A 542 22.71 -25.31 14.99
N CYS A 543 22.58 -24.00 14.83
CA CYS A 543 22.14 -23.12 15.92
C CYS A 543 21.37 -21.94 15.32
N TRP A 544 20.06 -22.11 15.16
CA TRP A 544 19.14 -20.99 15.04
C TRP A 544 19.05 -20.36 16.43
N LEU A 545 19.65 -19.18 16.59
CA LEU A 545 19.46 -18.37 17.78
C LEU A 545 18.01 -17.88 17.79
N ARG A 546 17.25 -18.41 18.75
CA ARG A 546 16.01 -17.83 19.25
C ARG A 546 16.26 -16.36 19.62
N LEU A 547 15.71 -15.44 18.86
CA LEU A 547 15.44 -14.08 19.33
C LEU A 547 14.19 -14.15 20.21
N GLU A 548 14.36 -14.13 21.53
CA GLU A 548 13.27 -13.75 22.42
C GLU A 548 13.11 -12.22 22.39
N PRO A 549 11.89 -11.67 22.33
CA PRO A 549 11.71 -10.22 22.28
C PRO A 549 11.97 -9.58 23.65
N ILE A 550 12.88 -8.61 23.71
CA ILE A 550 13.15 -7.73 24.86
C ILE A 550 12.02 -6.69 25.11
N TRP A 551 10.88 -6.83 24.43
CA TRP A 551 9.79 -5.88 24.48
C TRP A 551 8.74 -6.29 25.50
N ARG A 552 8.83 -5.78 26.73
CA ARG A 552 7.72 -5.43 27.65
C ARG A 552 8.21 -5.28 29.10
N GLN A 553 8.86 -4.16 29.38
CA GLN A 553 8.81 -3.55 30.71
C GLN A 553 8.74 -2.04 30.58
N ARG A 554 7.57 -1.53 30.20
CA ARG A 554 6.98 -0.26 30.66
C ARG A 554 5.63 -0.09 29.97
N PHE A 555 4.69 0.52 30.71
CA PHE A 555 3.27 0.72 30.40
C PHE A 555 2.36 -0.44 30.87
N THR A 556 2.16 -0.47 32.19
CA THR A 556 0.88 -0.83 32.82
C THR A 556 -0.20 0.19 32.47
#